data_AF-A0A804RJF7-F1
#
_entry.id   AF-A0A804RJF7-F1
#
_cell.length_a   1.000
_cell.length_b   1.000
_cell.length_c   1.000
_cell.angle_alpha   90.00
_cell.angle_beta   90.00
_cell.angle_gamma   90.00
#
_symmetry.space_group_name_H-M   'P 1'
#
loop_
_entity.id
_entity.type
_entity.pdbx_description
1 polymer ?
#
loop_
_entity_poly.entity_id
_entity_poly.type
_entity_poly.pdbx_seq_one_letter_code
_entity_poly.pdbx_strand_id
1 'polypeptide(L)'
;MRTPIGNPPKIPFSQSPLPVPDLVHSHSRNPAAPRLMASCGAGDAASAQPRASISHVIFDMDGLLLDTEGFYTEVQEKILARYDKVFDWSLKAKMMGKKAAESARIFVDECGLNGLLTPEQFLEERESMLQALFPSCTKLPGVLRLVHHLHANGVPMAVATGSHKRHFALKTQNHQEMFSLMHHVVMGDDPEVKAGKPSPDIFLAAMRRFENLASAWFLKTLLRV
;
A
#
# COMPACT_ATOMS: atom_id res chain seq x y z
N MET A 1 -9.72 -47.64 29.91
CA MET A 1 -10.01 -48.19 28.57
C MET A 1 -10.09 -47.01 27.61
N ARG A 2 -9.17 -46.92 26.64
CA ARG A 2 -9.09 -45.82 25.65
C ARG A 2 -9.83 -46.25 24.38
N THR A 3 -10.79 -45.45 23.91
CA THR A 3 -11.39 -45.56 22.58
C THR A 3 -10.51 -44.86 21.56
N PRO A 4 -10.26 -45.42 20.36
CA PRO A 4 -9.51 -44.74 19.31
C PRO A 4 -10.44 -43.85 18.47
N ILE A 5 -10.03 -42.60 18.27
CA ILE A 5 -10.65 -41.63 17.35
C ILE A 5 -10.25 -42.03 15.92
N GLY A 6 -11.25 -42.31 15.08
CA GLY A 6 -11.06 -42.64 13.67
C GLY A 6 -10.62 -41.42 12.84
N ASN A 7 -9.78 -41.66 11.83
CA ASN A 7 -9.33 -40.63 10.90
C ASN A 7 -10.49 -40.14 9.99
N PRO A 8 -10.57 -38.84 9.66
CA PRO A 8 -11.57 -38.30 8.76
C PRO A 8 -11.30 -38.69 7.28
N PRO A 9 -12.35 -38.77 6.44
CA PRO A 9 -12.25 -39.23 5.06
C PRO A 9 -11.57 -38.21 4.13
N LYS A 10 -10.79 -38.72 3.16
CA LYS A 10 -10.11 -37.97 2.11
C LYS A 10 -11.10 -37.56 1.00
N ILE A 11 -11.15 -36.28 0.68
CA ILE A 11 -11.93 -35.71 -0.43
C ILE A 11 -11.08 -35.79 -1.71
N PRO A 12 -11.56 -36.34 -2.84
CA PRO A 12 -10.78 -36.39 -4.06
C PRO A 12 -10.86 -35.06 -4.82
N PHE A 13 -9.69 -34.50 -5.15
CA PHE A 13 -9.52 -33.40 -6.10
C PHE A 13 -9.83 -33.90 -7.52
N SER A 14 -10.81 -33.27 -8.19
CA SER A 14 -11.08 -33.44 -9.61
C SER A 14 -10.66 -32.17 -10.35
N GLN A 15 -9.64 -32.26 -11.19
CA GLN A 15 -9.22 -31.25 -12.16
C GLN A 15 -10.03 -31.39 -13.45
N SER A 16 -10.53 -30.27 -14.01
CA SER A 16 -10.62 -29.98 -15.46
C SER A 16 -11.19 -28.57 -15.68
N PRO A 17 -10.50 -27.66 -16.40
CA PRO A 17 -11.08 -26.38 -16.82
C PRO A 17 -11.94 -26.53 -18.08
N LEU A 18 -13.06 -25.81 -18.12
CA LEU A 18 -13.98 -25.74 -19.27
C LEU A 18 -13.41 -24.89 -20.41
N PRO A 19 -13.65 -25.24 -21.69
CA PRO A 19 -13.13 -24.50 -22.85
C PRO A 19 -13.96 -23.24 -23.18
N VAL A 20 -13.27 -22.18 -23.57
CA VAL A 20 -13.85 -20.99 -24.23
C VAL A 20 -13.88 -21.21 -25.76
N PRO A 21 -14.99 -20.95 -26.47
CA PRO A 21 -15.02 -21.04 -27.92
C PRO A 21 -14.56 -19.75 -28.61
N ASP A 22 -13.78 -19.96 -29.67
CA ASP A 22 -13.24 -18.97 -30.60
C ASP A 22 -14.26 -18.34 -31.56
N LEU A 23 -13.84 -17.17 -32.03
CA LEU A 23 -14.38 -16.29 -33.06
C LEU A 23 -14.75 -16.99 -34.39
N VAL A 24 -15.89 -16.64 -35.00
CA VAL A 24 -16.13 -16.81 -36.45
C VAL A 24 -16.76 -15.58 -37.08
N HIS A 25 -16.18 -15.17 -38.21
CA HIS A 25 -16.61 -14.12 -39.12
C HIS A 25 -17.93 -14.44 -39.85
N SER A 26 -18.70 -13.40 -40.20
CA SER A 26 -19.39 -13.39 -41.49
C SER A 26 -19.67 -11.97 -42.00
N HIS A 27 -19.24 -11.71 -43.24
CA HIS A 27 -19.51 -10.52 -44.03
C HIS A 27 -20.99 -10.44 -44.45
N SER A 28 -21.56 -9.24 -44.47
CA SER A 28 -22.66 -8.90 -45.38
C SER A 28 -22.54 -7.46 -45.86
N ARG A 29 -22.56 -7.29 -47.19
CA ARG A 29 -22.52 -6.01 -47.90
C ARG A 29 -23.96 -5.51 -48.08
N ASN A 30 -24.18 -4.19 -48.00
CA ASN A 30 -25.08 -3.51 -48.95
C ASN A 30 -24.73 -2.00 -49.08
N PRO A 31 -24.96 -1.37 -50.25
CA PRO A 31 -24.31 -0.11 -50.65
C PRO A 31 -25.19 1.15 -50.54
N ALA A 32 -24.48 2.30 -50.67
CA ALA A 32 -24.89 3.61 -51.20
C ALA A 32 -25.87 4.51 -50.40
N ALA A 33 -25.33 5.64 -49.90
CA ALA A 33 -25.82 7.03 -50.10
C ALA A 33 -24.83 8.04 -49.44
N PRO A 34 -24.96 9.36 -49.66
CA PRO A 34 -24.09 10.18 -50.49
C PRO A 34 -22.92 10.86 -49.75
N ARG A 35 -21.92 11.23 -50.55
CA ARG A 35 -20.68 11.93 -50.19
C ARG A 35 -20.99 13.36 -49.74
N LEU A 36 -21.05 13.61 -48.43
CA LEU A 36 -21.09 14.96 -47.88
C LEU A 36 -19.66 15.51 -47.78
N MET A 37 -19.36 16.51 -48.61
CA MET A 37 -18.18 17.37 -48.44
C MET A 37 -18.35 18.14 -47.13
N ALA A 38 -17.76 17.64 -46.05
CA ALA A 38 -17.59 18.37 -44.80
C ALA A 38 -16.12 18.82 -44.71
N SER A 39 -15.92 20.09 -45.07
CA SER A 39 -15.01 21.05 -44.45
C SER A 39 -13.98 20.46 -43.48
N CYS A 40 -12.70 20.67 -43.79
CA CYS A 40 -11.58 20.53 -42.85
C CYS A 40 -11.80 21.46 -41.65
N GLY A 41 -12.50 20.97 -40.63
CA GLY A 41 -12.44 21.53 -39.29
C GLY A 41 -11.07 21.20 -38.73
N ALA A 42 -10.24 22.22 -38.55
CA ALA A 42 -9.10 22.18 -37.65
C ALA A 42 -9.64 21.89 -36.24
N GLY A 43 -9.81 20.61 -35.93
CA GLY A 43 -10.05 20.16 -34.57
C GLY A 43 -8.76 20.33 -33.81
N ASP A 44 -8.78 21.24 -32.84
CA ASP A 44 -7.70 21.48 -31.89
C ASP A 44 -7.15 20.14 -31.36
N ALA A 45 -6.01 19.74 -31.92
CA ALA A 45 -5.15 18.77 -31.29
C ALA A 45 -4.65 19.45 -30.01
N ALA A 46 -5.36 19.21 -28.90
CA ALA A 46 -4.88 19.58 -27.59
C ALA A 46 -3.47 19.01 -27.44
N SER A 47 -2.47 19.88 -27.56
CA SER A 47 -1.06 19.52 -27.47
C SER A 47 -0.86 18.83 -26.12
N ALA A 48 -0.61 17.53 -26.13
CA ALA A 48 -0.22 16.81 -24.94
C ALA A 48 1.05 17.51 -24.42
N GLN A 49 0.92 18.21 -23.28
CA GLN A 49 2.05 18.83 -22.61
C GLN A 49 3.15 17.77 -22.46
N PRO A 50 4.42 18.07 -22.82
CA PRO A 50 5.51 17.13 -22.63
C PRO A 50 5.50 16.63 -21.18
N ARG A 51 5.40 15.32 -20.97
CA ARG A 51 5.53 14.77 -19.62
C ARG A 51 6.91 15.15 -19.11
N ALA A 52 6.94 15.84 -17.97
CA ALA A 52 8.18 16.16 -17.29
C ALA A 52 9.02 14.88 -17.09
N SER A 53 10.33 14.98 -17.32
CA SER A 53 11.24 13.87 -17.04
C SER A 53 11.36 13.67 -15.54
N ILE A 54 11.09 12.45 -15.08
CA ILE A 54 11.26 12.05 -13.68
C ILE A 54 12.73 11.68 -13.48
N SER A 55 13.41 12.35 -12.54
CA SER A 55 14.84 12.12 -12.25
C SER A 55 15.11 11.39 -10.94
N HIS A 56 14.13 11.33 -10.04
CA HIS A 56 14.26 10.77 -8.68
C HIS A 56 13.01 9.93 -8.35
N VAL A 57 13.11 9.04 -7.36
CA VAL A 57 11.97 8.28 -6.84
C VAL A 57 11.92 8.36 -5.32
N ILE A 58 10.75 8.63 -4.76
CA ILE A 58 10.51 8.59 -3.32
C ILE A 58 9.43 7.55 -3.05
N PHE A 59 9.77 6.49 -2.34
CA PHE A 59 8.88 5.41 -1.99
C PHE A 59 8.16 5.68 -0.67
N ASP A 60 6.88 5.34 -0.59
CA ASP A 60 6.29 4.95 0.68
C ASP A 60 6.89 3.61 1.16
N MET A 61 6.73 3.24 2.42
CA MET A 61 7.23 1.97 2.93
C MET A 61 6.11 0.97 3.24
N ASP A 62 5.22 1.34 4.17
CA ASP A 62 4.19 0.46 4.71
C ASP A 62 3.09 0.24 3.66
N GLY A 63 2.84 -1.02 3.31
CA GLY A 63 1.90 -1.38 2.24
C GLY A 63 2.38 -1.10 0.82
N LEU A 64 3.66 -0.71 0.63
CA LEU A 64 4.27 -0.52 -0.69
C LEU A 64 5.58 -1.29 -0.87
N LEU A 65 6.58 -1.02 -0.01
CA LEU A 65 7.84 -1.78 -0.01
C LEU A 65 7.72 -3.03 0.85
N LEU A 66 7.06 -2.89 2.01
CA LEU A 66 6.88 -3.94 3.00
C LEU A 66 5.40 -4.26 3.17
N ASP A 67 5.08 -5.55 3.25
CA ASP A 67 3.76 -6.05 3.56
C ASP A 67 3.54 -6.00 5.07
N THR A 68 2.95 -4.90 5.53
CA THR A 68 2.73 -4.61 6.96
C THR A 68 1.27 -4.31 7.28
N GLU A 69 0.43 -4.05 6.28
CA GLU A 69 -0.99 -3.69 6.47
C GLU A 69 -1.80 -4.83 7.10
N GLY A 70 -1.46 -6.08 6.76
CA GLY A 70 -2.08 -7.27 7.33
C GLY A 70 -1.92 -7.37 8.86
N PHE A 71 -0.77 -6.94 9.40
CA PHE A 71 -0.50 -7.01 10.84
C PHE A 71 -1.45 -6.15 11.66
N TYR A 72 -1.83 -4.98 11.15
CA TYR A 72 -2.79 -4.12 11.84
C TYR A 72 -4.16 -4.78 11.91
N THR A 73 -4.60 -5.45 10.83
CA THR A 73 -5.84 -6.23 10.84
C THR A 73 -5.76 -7.39 11.85
N GLU A 74 -4.69 -8.19 11.78
CA GLU A 74 -4.50 -9.34 12.68
C GLU A 74 -4.53 -8.94 14.17
N VAL A 75 -3.83 -7.87 14.54
CA VAL A 75 -3.79 -7.39 15.93
C VAL A 75 -5.16 -6.91 16.39
N GLN A 76 -5.89 -6.19 15.54
CA GLN A 76 -7.23 -5.70 15.88
C GLN A 76 -8.24 -6.84 16.03
N GLU A 77 -8.18 -7.84 15.15
CA GLU A 77 -8.97 -9.08 15.27
C GLU A 77 -8.68 -9.81 16.59
N LYS A 78 -7.40 -9.98 16.95
CA LYS A 78 -7.00 -10.61 18.22
C LYS A 78 -7.52 -9.87 19.44
N ILE A 79 -7.49 -8.53 19.43
CA ILE A 79 -8.01 -7.73 20.54
C ILE A 79 -9.53 -7.89 20.64
N LEU A 80 -10.28 -7.76 19.52
CA LEU A 80 -11.74 -7.88 19.53
C LEU A 80 -12.26 -9.27 19.86
N ALA A 81 -11.54 -10.32 19.49
CA ALA A 81 -11.92 -11.70 19.79
C ALA A 81 -12.09 -11.96 21.30
N ARG A 82 -11.38 -11.22 22.17
CA ARG A 82 -11.53 -11.36 23.64
C ARG A 82 -12.84 -10.80 24.18
N TYR A 83 -13.55 -10.01 23.39
CA TYR A 83 -14.83 -9.40 23.73
C TYR A 83 -15.99 -9.98 22.90
N ASP A 84 -15.76 -11.14 22.25
CA ASP A 84 -16.71 -11.77 21.33
C ASP A 84 -17.18 -10.82 20.21
N LYS A 85 -16.28 -9.94 19.73
CA LYS A 85 -16.51 -9.00 18.64
C LYS A 85 -15.70 -9.37 17.40
N VAL A 86 -16.15 -8.91 16.24
CA VAL A 86 -15.51 -9.14 14.94
C VAL A 86 -14.93 -7.83 14.41
N PHE A 87 -13.68 -7.87 13.95
CA PHE A 87 -13.09 -6.77 13.19
C PHE A 87 -13.46 -6.92 11.71
N ASP A 88 -14.43 -6.15 11.23
CA ASP A 88 -14.87 -6.21 9.85
C ASP A 88 -14.34 -5.06 8.98
N TRP A 89 -14.60 -5.14 7.68
CA TRP A 89 -14.19 -4.12 6.73
C TRP A 89 -14.84 -2.75 7.00
N SER A 90 -16.08 -2.73 7.52
CA SER A 90 -16.79 -1.48 7.79
C SER A 90 -16.10 -0.67 8.89
N LEU A 91 -15.66 -1.35 9.95
CA LEU A 91 -14.90 -0.75 11.03
C LEU A 91 -13.51 -0.32 10.55
N LYS A 92 -12.80 -1.19 9.82
CA LYS A 92 -11.50 -0.87 9.23
C LYS A 92 -11.58 0.40 8.38
N ALA A 93 -12.58 0.51 7.51
CA ALA A 93 -12.77 1.67 6.63
C ALA A 93 -12.98 2.98 7.41
N LYS A 94 -13.72 2.96 8.52
CA LYS A 94 -13.92 4.14 9.39
C LYS A 94 -12.61 4.61 10.04
N MET A 95 -11.68 3.69 10.30
CA MET A 95 -10.41 3.98 10.96
C MET A 95 -9.30 4.42 9.99
N MET A 96 -9.41 4.07 8.70
CA MET A 96 -8.38 4.34 7.70
C MET A 96 -8.13 5.85 7.51
N GLY A 97 -6.85 6.23 7.46
CA GLY A 97 -6.44 7.62 7.25
C GLY A 97 -6.63 8.55 8.46
N LYS A 98 -7.08 8.03 9.61
CA LYS A 98 -7.22 8.78 10.85
C LYS A 98 -5.95 8.73 11.69
N LYS A 99 -5.80 9.69 12.59
CA LYS A 99 -4.71 9.67 13.59
C LYS A 99 -4.93 8.52 14.56
N ALA A 100 -3.85 7.94 15.08
CA ALA A 100 -3.92 6.78 15.98
C ALA A 100 -4.93 6.95 17.15
N ALA A 101 -4.93 8.10 17.82
CA ALA A 101 -5.87 8.40 18.91
C ALA A 101 -7.33 8.52 18.44
N GLU A 102 -7.58 9.04 17.24
CA GLU A 102 -8.92 9.10 16.66
C GLU A 102 -9.39 7.71 16.22
N SER A 103 -8.55 6.93 15.54
CA SER A 103 -8.84 5.53 15.19
C SER A 103 -9.13 4.69 16.44
N ALA A 104 -8.39 4.90 17.53
CA ALA A 104 -8.60 4.19 18.79
C ALA A 104 -9.95 4.49 19.43
N ARG A 105 -10.38 5.76 19.41
CA ARG A 105 -11.73 6.14 19.86
C ARG A 105 -12.80 5.48 19.02
N ILE A 106 -12.69 5.57 17.69
CA ILE A 106 -13.61 4.91 16.75
C ILE A 106 -13.69 3.40 17.04
N PHE A 107 -12.55 2.74 17.23
CA PHE A 107 -12.49 1.31 17.54
C PHE A 107 -13.26 0.96 18.82
N VAL A 108 -13.02 1.69 19.91
CA VAL A 108 -13.68 1.44 21.19
C VAL A 108 -15.18 1.73 21.11
N ASP A 109 -15.55 2.85 20.51
CA ASP A 109 -16.94 3.30 20.42
C ASP A 109 -17.79 2.39 19.54
N GLU A 110 -17.33 2.11 18.32
CA GLU A 110 -18.07 1.30 17.33
C GLU A 110 -18.20 -0.16 17.75
N CYS A 111 -17.24 -0.68 18.53
CA CYS A 111 -17.31 -2.04 19.05
C CYS A 111 -18.10 -2.14 20.37
N GLY A 112 -18.55 -1.02 20.93
CA GLY A 112 -19.27 -0.99 22.21
C GLY A 112 -18.40 -1.41 23.39
N LEU A 113 -17.10 -1.06 23.37
CA LEU A 113 -16.13 -1.42 24.41
C LEU A 113 -15.96 -0.35 25.50
N ASN A 114 -16.81 0.69 25.47
CA ASN A 114 -16.82 1.73 26.49
C ASN A 114 -16.98 1.14 27.90
N GLY A 115 -16.01 1.41 28.78
CA GLY A 115 -15.94 0.86 30.13
C GLY A 115 -15.23 -0.50 30.26
N LEU A 116 -14.87 -1.15 29.13
CA LEU A 116 -14.13 -2.42 29.10
C LEU A 116 -12.71 -2.27 28.57
N LEU A 117 -12.49 -1.37 27.62
CA LEU A 117 -11.20 -1.06 27.03
C LEU A 117 -11.15 0.43 26.70
N THR A 118 -10.19 1.16 27.26
CA THR A 118 -10.01 2.57 26.88
C THR A 118 -9.24 2.67 25.56
N PRO A 119 -9.40 3.78 24.80
CA PRO A 119 -8.59 4.03 23.60
C PRO A 119 -7.08 3.93 23.87
N GLU A 120 -6.61 4.39 25.04
CA GLU A 120 -5.20 4.35 25.42
C GLU A 120 -4.72 2.91 25.67
N GLN A 121 -5.51 2.10 26.37
CA GLN A 121 -5.22 0.67 26.58
C GLN A 121 -5.19 -0.09 25.26
N PHE A 122 -6.16 0.18 24.37
CA PHE A 122 -6.16 -0.38 23.03
C PHE A 122 -4.87 -0.03 22.26
N LEU A 123 -4.44 1.23 22.32
CA LEU A 123 -3.22 1.67 21.66
C LEU A 123 -1.98 0.96 22.21
N GLU A 124 -1.88 0.82 23.53
CA GLU A 124 -0.76 0.14 24.21
C GLU A 124 -0.69 -1.35 23.84
N GLU A 125 -1.82 -2.05 23.93
CA GLU A 125 -1.89 -3.46 23.56
C GLU A 125 -1.57 -3.68 22.07
N ARG A 126 -2.18 -2.89 21.20
CA ARG A 126 -1.94 -2.94 19.76
C ARG A 126 -0.47 -2.72 19.45
N GLU A 127 0.13 -1.74 20.12
CA GLU A 127 1.53 -1.40 19.98
C GLU A 127 2.46 -2.56 20.38
N SER A 128 2.20 -3.20 21.52
CA SER A 128 2.96 -4.37 21.97
C SER A 128 2.91 -5.51 20.96
N MET A 129 1.71 -5.85 20.45
CA MET A 129 1.56 -6.94 19.47
C MET A 129 2.22 -6.61 18.13
N LEU A 130 2.09 -5.37 17.65
CA LEU A 130 2.73 -4.93 16.41
C LEU A 130 4.25 -4.99 16.48
N GLN A 131 4.86 -4.62 17.62
CA GLN A 131 6.31 -4.72 17.80
C GLN A 131 6.82 -6.16 17.64
N ALA A 132 6.05 -7.15 18.09
CA ALA A 132 6.38 -8.56 17.92
C ALA A 132 6.24 -9.03 16.46
N LEU A 133 5.30 -8.47 15.69
CA LEU A 133 5.04 -8.85 14.30
C LEU A 133 5.97 -8.17 13.30
N PHE A 134 6.33 -6.90 13.49
CA PHE A 134 7.13 -6.13 12.53
C PHE A 134 8.43 -6.80 12.05
N PRO A 135 9.21 -7.50 12.90
CA PRO A 135 10.38 -8.26 12.45
C PRO A 135 10.10 -9.27 11.33
N SER A 136 8.87 -9.79 11.27
CA SER A 136 8.45 -10.83 10.33
C SER A 136 7.91 -10.30 9.00
N CYS A 137 7.83 -8.98 8.80
CA CYS A 137 7.31 -8.43 7.55
C CYS A 137 8.15 -8.85 6.36
N THR A 138 7.48 -9.03 5.22
CA THR A 138 8.12 -9.38 3.95
C THR A 138 8.04 -8.23 2.98
N LYS A 139 8.88 -8.24 1.94
CA LYS A 139 8.77 -7.28 0.84
C LYS A 139 7.55 -7.63 -0.02
N LEU A 140 6.88 -6.63 -0.57
CA LEU A 140 5.78 -6.87 -1.51
C LEU A 140 6.31 -7.41 -2.86
N PRO A 141 5.49 -8.14 -3.64
CA PRO A 141 5.89 -8.68 -4.93
C PRO A 141 6.42 -7.60 -5.88
N GLY A 142 7.56 -7.87 -6.52
CA GLY A 142 8.17 -6.97 -7.51
C GLY A 142 9.01 -5.81 -6.95
N VAL A 143 8.99 -5.58 -5.63
CA VAL A 143 9.75 -4.49 -4.99
C VAL A 143 11.25 -4.59 -5.27
N LEU A 144 11.88 -5.74 -5.02
CA LEU A 144 13.33 -5.91 -5.28
C LEU A 144 13.68 -5.69 -6.75
N ARG A 145 12.84 -6.22 -7.67
CA ARG A 145 13.05 -6.04 -9.11
C ARG A 145 13.07 -4.55 -9.48
N LEU A 146 12.11 -3.77 -8.96
CA LEU A 146 12.02 -2.35 -9.21
C LEU A 146 13.19 -1.57 -8.61
N VAL A 147 13.52 -1.82 -7.33
CA VAL A 147 14.62 -1.14 -6.63
C VAL A 147 15.95 -1.40 -7.33
N HIS A 148 16.26 -2.66 -7.67
CA HIS A 148 17.49 -2.98 -8.41
C HIS A 148 17.52 -2.36 -9.80
N HIS A 149 16.39 -2.33 -10.51
CA HIS A 149 16.31 -1.70 -11.83
C HIS A 149 16.62 -0.20 -11.75
N LEU A 150 16.00 0.52 -10.82
CA LEU A 150 16.24 1.95 -10.64
C LEU A 150 17.68 2.24 -10.22
N HIS A 151 18.22 1.46 -9.28
CA HIS A 151 19.60 1.57 -8.84
C HIS A 151 20.60 1.31 -10.00
N ALA A 152 20.38 0.25 -10.79
CA ALA A 152 21.23 -0.07 -11.94
C ALA A 152 21.21 1.01 -13.04
N ASN A 153 20.14 1.80 -13.11
CA ASN A 153 20.00 2.94 -14.04
C ASN A 153 20.41 4.28 -13.40
N GLY A 154 21.00 4.28 -12.20
CA GLY A 154 21.48 5.48 -11.54
C GLY A 154 20.37 6.45 -11.11
N VAL A 155 19.13 5.97 -10.95
CA VAL A 155 18.01 6.79 -10.47
C VAL A 155 18.06 6.87 -8.94
N PRO A 156 18.27 8.06 -8.33
CA PRO A 156 18.32 8.18 -6.88
C PRO A 156 16.97 7.87 -6.24
N MET A 157 16.99 7.08 -5.18
CA MET A 157 15.80 6.64 -4.46
C MET A 157 15.85 7.06 -3.00
N ALA A 158 14.72 7.45 -2.44
CA ALA A 158 14.55 7.68 -1.00
C ALA A 158 13.28 7.01 -0.49
N VAL A 159 13.17 6.88 0.84
CA VAL A 159 11.97 6.38 1.51
C VAL A 159 11.36 7.48 2.38
N ALA A 160 10.04 7.63 2.31
CA ALA A 160 9.24 8.53 3.13
C ALA A 160 8.15 7.72 3.85
N THR A 161 8.39 7.34 5.11
CA THR A 161 7.50 6.49 5.90
C THR A 161 6.84 7.24 7.07
N GLY A 162 5.55 6.99 7.30
CA GLY A 162 4.87 7.47 8.51
C GLY A 162 5.31 6.75 9.79
N SER A 163 6.10 5.68 9.67
CA SER A 163 6.66 4.95 10.81
C SER A 163 7.67 5.82 11.55
N HIS A 164 7.65 5.74 12.89
CA HIS A 164 8.64 6.35 13.76
C HIS A 164 9.92 5.50 13.77
N LYS A 165 11.04 6.06 14.21
CA LYS A 165 12.36 5.42 14.20
C LYS A 165 12.38 4.00 14.78
N ARG A 166 11.68 3.78 15.89
CA ARG A 166 11.57 2.45 16.54
C ARG A 166 10.88 1.40 15.67
N HIS A 167 9.79 1.77 15.00
CA HIS A 167 9.06 0.85 14.10
C HIS A 167 9.83 0.62 12.82
N PHE A 168 10.43 1.67 12.27
CA PHE A 168 11.29 1.55 11.10
C PHE A 168 12.42 0.55 11.35
N ALA A 169 13.12 0.65 12.49
CA ALA A 169 14.17 -0.31 12.85
C ALA A 169 13.67 -1.76 12.89
N LEU A 170 12.54 -2.02 13.55
CA LEU A 170 11.95 -3.36 13.63
C LEU A 170 11.53 -3.90 12.25
N LYS A 171 10.90 -3.05 11.43
CA LYS A 171 10.42 -3.41 10.09
C LYS A 171 11.54 -3.65 9.09
N THR A 172 12.72 -3.08 9.29
CA THR A 172 13.81 -3.10 8.29
C THR A 172 15.00 -3.98 8.66
N GLN A 173 15.03 -4.52 9.89
CA GLN A 173 16.14 -5.34 10.40
C GLN A 173 16.41 -6.65 9.64
N ASN A 174 15.56 -7.05 8.70
CA ASN A 174 15.75 -8.23 7.86
C ASN A 174 15.80 -7.86 6.36
N HIS A 175 15.86 -6.57 6.02
CA HIS A 175 15.79 -6.05 4.65
C HIS A 175 16.91 -5.04 4.33
N GLN A 176 18.03 -5.10 5.06
CA GLN A 176 19.12 -4.12 4.98
C GLN A 176 19.68 -3.98 3.57
N GLU A 177 19.78 -5.07 2.81
CA GLU A 177 20.23 -5.05 1.42
C GLU A 177 19.41 -4.04 0.60
N MET A 178 18.08 -4.14 0.63
CA MET A 178 17.20 -3.24 -0.11
C MET A 178 17.30 -1.79 0.35
N PHE A 179 17.33 -1.56 1.67
CA PHE A 179 17.37 -0.21 2.22
C PHE A 179 18.75 0.44 2.09
N SER A 180 19.83 -0.33 1.92
CA SER A 180 21.18 0.19 1.62
C SER A 180 21.30 0.81 0.23
N LEU A 181 20.36 0.51 -0.67
CA LEU A 181 20.28 1.11 -2.01
C LEU A 181 19.53 2.45 -2.01
N MET A 182 18.94 2.84 -0.88
CA MET A 182 18.26 4.12 -0.73
C MET A 182 19.28 5.19 -0.35
N HIS A 183 19.21 6.35 -0.99
CA HIS A 183 20.04 7.50 -0.66
C HIS A 183 19.80 7.96 0.78
N HIS A 184 18.54 8.02 1.20
CA HIS A 184 18.17 8.40 2.56
C HIS A 184 16.74 7.94 2.89
N VAL A 185 16.40 8.02 4.17
CA VAL A 185 15.07 7.72 4.70
C VAL A 185 14.58 8.90 5.54
N VAL A 186 13.33 9.28 5.36
CA VAL A 186 12.60 10.21 6.22
C VAL A 186 11.48 9.46 6.93
N MET A 187 11.45 9.61 8.26
CA MET A 187 10.53 8.91 9.16
C MET A 187 9.46 9.87 9.68
N GLY A 188 8.40 9.33 10.29
CA GLY A 188 7.26 10.13 10.76
C GLY A 188 7.58 11.04 11.95
N ASP A 189 8.65 10.73 12.69
CA ASP A 189 9.19 11.52 13.81
C ASP A 189 10.34 12.45 13.40
N ASP A 190 10.53 12.66 12.10
CA ASP A 190 11.51 13.60 11.57
C ASP A 190 11.09 15.06 11.87
N PRO A 191 12.01 15.93 12.35
CA PRO A 191 11.67 17.29 12.76
C PRO A 191 11.16 18.19 11.62
N GLU A 192 11.45 17.87 10.36
CA GLU A 192 10.90 18.61 9.21
C GLU A 192 9.44 18.22 8.89
N VAL A 193 8.93 17.12 9.47
CA VAL A 193 7.60 16.59 9.23
C VAL A 193 6.63 17.14 10.28
N LYS A 194 6.03 18.29 9.98
CA LYS A 194 5.09 18.96 10.90
C LYS A 194 3.73 18.28 10.92
N ALA A 195 3.28 17.78 9.78
CA ALA A 195 2.09 16.98 9.64
C ALA A 195 2.38 15.68 8.89
N GLY A 196 1.92 14.55 9.45
CA GLY A 196 1.96 13.26 8.78
C GLY A 196 1.06 13.21 7.54
N LYS A 197 1.17 12.12 6.77
CA LYS A 197 0.31 11.85 5.61
C LYS A 197 -1.18 11.98 6.00
N PRO A 198 -2.04 12.56 5.15
CA PRO A 198 -1.84 12.87 3.73
C PRO A 198 -1.13 14.21 3.45
N SER A 199 -0.65 14.92 4.48
CA SER A 199 0.19 16.10 4.28
C SER A 199 1.42 15.77 3.41
N PRO A 200 1.85 16.66 2.50
CA PRO A 200 3.02 16.41 1.67
C PRO A 200 4.35 16.54 2.42
N ASP A 201 4.36 17.03 3.65
CA ASP A 201 5.56 17.41 4.42
C ASP A 201 6.68 16.36 4.34
N ILE A 202 6.36 15.09 4.56
CA ILE A 202 7.35 14.00 4.57
C ILE A 202 7.99 13.76 3.20
N PHE A 203 7.22 13.89 2.13
CA PHE A 203 7.74 13.76 0.77
C PHE A 203 8.56 15.00 0.39
N LEU A 204 8.16 16.18 0.84
CA LEU A 204 8.92 17.41 0.64
C LEU A 204 10.25 17.40 1.42
N ALA A 205 10.25 16.87 2.64
CA ALA A 205 11.46 16.67 3.45
C ALA A 205 12.42 15.68 2.77
N ALA A 206 11.91 14.54 2.28
CA ALA A 206 12.71 13.59 1.51
C ALA A 206 13.27 14.24 0.23
N MET A 207 12.44 14.97 -0.51
CA MET A 207 12.88 15.67 -1.71
C MET A 207 14.04 16.64 -1.43
N ARG A 208 13.94 17.47 -0.38
CA ARG A 208 14.96 18.48 -0.03
C ARG A 208 16.32 17.89 0.35
N ARG A 209 16.40 16.60 0.69
CA ARG A 209 17.65 15.92 1.07
C ARG A 209 18.44 15.38 -0.11
N PHE A 210 17.88 15.40 -1.32
CA PHE A 210 18.68 15.17 -2.52
C PHE A 210 19.51 16.41 -2.85
N GLU A 211 20.80 16.21 -3.07
CA GLU A 211 21.70 17.26 -3.54
C GLU A 211 21.40 17.60 -5.03
N ASN A 212 21.64 18.84 -5.47
CA ASN A 212 21.53 19.28 -6.87
C ASN A 212 20.12 19.22 -7.51
N LEU A 213 19.07 19.69 -6.84
CA LEU A 213 17.70 19.83 -7.40
C LEU A 213 17.53 20.90 -8.50
N ALA A 214 18.60 21.34 -9.17
CA ALA A 214 18.60 22.52 -10.05
C ALA A 214 17.65 22.43 -11.28
N SER A 215 16.93 21.32 -11.50
CA SER A 215 15.94 21.19 -12.59
C SER A 215 14.91 20.06 -12.43
N ALA A 216 14.58 19.63 -11.20
CA ALA A 216 13.69 18.49 -11.00
C ALA A 216 12.20 18.88 -10.87
N TRP A 217 11.40 18.54 -11.87
CA TRP A 217 9.93 18.47 -11.77
C TRP A 217 9.54 17.05 -11.34
N PHE A 218 8.63 16.90 -10.36
CA PHE A 218 8.28 15.59 -9.82
C PHE A 218 6.84 15.19 -10.12
N LEU A 219 6.66 13.96 -10.62
CA LEU A 219 5.37 13.29 -10.66
C LEU A 219 5.12 12.67 -9.29
N LYS A 220 4.09 13.15 -8.59
CA LYS A 220 3.56 12.53 -7.38
C LYS A 220 2.93 11.18 -7.76
N THR A 221 3.74 10.15 -8.02
CA THR A 221 3.21 8.79 -8.09
C THR A 221 3.04 8.29 -6.66
N LEU A 222 1.90 8.64 -6.07
CA LEU A 222 1.32 7.84 -5.01
C LEU A 222 0.94 6.50 -5.67
N LEU A 223 1.88 5.55 -5.75
CA LEU A 223 1.51 4.15 -5.97
C LEU A 223 0.82 3.70 -4.68
N ARG A 224 -0.46 4.05 -4.54
CA ARG A 224 -1.42 3.10 -3.96
C ARG A 224 -1.88 2.28 -5.15
N VAL A 225 -1.31 1.09 -5.29
CA VAL A 225 -1.99 0.02 -6.04
C VAL A 225 -3.19 -0.40 -5.21
#